data_AF-A0A9E4XB39-F1
#
_entry.id   AF-A0A9E4XB39-F1
#
_cell.length_a   1.000
_cell.length_b   1.000
_cell.length_c   1.000
_cell.angle_alpha   90.00
_cell.angle_beta   90.00
_cell.angle_gamma   90.00
#
_symmetry.space_group_name_H-M   'P 1'
#
loop_
_entity.id
_entity.type
_entity.pdbx_description
1 polymer ?
#
loop_
_entity_poly.entity_id
_entity_poly.type
_entity_poly.pdbx_seq_one_letter_code
_entity_poly.pdbx_strand_id
1 'polypeptide(L)'
;SVDITASSTKPPSLHQGSGLVGLGRAGKSYYYSRTRLETTGTLSVNGEERPVRGTAWMDHQWGDLNVAPVGWDWLSLQLNDGSELMVSLVWDSTDHSPISGYGTYVPQDGPAINIGNDDIELTATGSWTSPATGTVYPMGWTLLVKSLDLSLELSPVQQDAEFAGSRNILPSYWEGAVSVIGAMGGNPASGKGFVEMVGYDTRDRKIPTPAPVQ
;
A
#
# COMPACT_ATOMS: atom_id res chain seq x y z
N SER A 1 15.47 -8.16 -15.59
CA SER A 1 14.26 -7.58 -16.20
C SER A 1 13.03 -8.29 -15.67
N VAL A 2 11.86 -7.69 -15.83
CA VAL A 2 10.56 -8.27 -15.48
C VAL A 2 9.71 -8.26 -16.74
N ASP A 3 9.29 -9.42 -17.22
CA ASP A 3 8.34 -9.57 -18.31
C ASP A 3 7.17 -10.42 -17.81
N ILE A 4 6.01 -9.79 -17.62
CA ILE A 4 4.85 -10.42 -17.00
C ILE A 4 3.56 -10.07 -17.75
N THR A 5 2.67 -11.05 -17.82
CA THR A 5 1.28 -10.87 -18.20
C THR A 5 0.42 -11.00 -16.96
N ALA A 6 -0.38 -9.97 -16.67
CA ALA A 6 -1.30 -9.93 -15.54
C ALA A 6 -2.74 -9.81 -16.03
N SER A 7 -3.57 -10.82 -15.76
CA SER A 7 -4.95 -10.93 -16.25
C SER A 7 -5.95 -10.74 -15.12
N SER A 8 -6.88 -9.80 -15.28
CA SER A 8 -7.91 -9.52 -14.27
C SER A 8 -8.85 -10.71 -14.10
N THR A 9 -9.00 -11.19 -12.87
CA THR A 9 -9.97 -12.27 -12.53
C THR A 9 -11.28 -11.74 -11.96
N LYS A 10 -11.28 -10.48 -11.52
CA LYS A 10 -12.44 -9.75 -11.00
C LYS A 10 -12.65 -8.42 -11.74
N PRO A 11 -13.87 -7.85 -11.70
CA PRO A 11 -14.12 -6.46 -12.10
C PRO A 11 -13.24 -5.47 -11.31
N PRO A 12 -12.96 -4.28 -11.87
CA PRO A 12 -12.30 -3.23 -11.10
C PRO A 12 -13.17 -2.80 -9.90
N SER A 13 -12.52 -2.48 -8.79
CA SER A 13 -13.17 -2.00 -7.57
C SER A 13 -12.99 -0.51 -7.43
N LEU A 14 -14.09 0.23 -7.36
CA LEU A 14 -14.08 1.67 -7.12
C LEU A 14 -13.96 1.95 -5.62
N HIS A 15 -13.03 2.82 -5.24
CA HIS A 15 -12.89 3.23 -3.84
C HIS A 15 -13.92 4.28 -3.44
N GLN A 16 -14.31 4.29 -2.16
CA GLN A 16 -15.37 5.16 -1.64
C GLN A 16 -16.67 5.09 -2.48
N GLY A 17 -16.96 3.92 -3.05
CA GLY A 17 -18.17 3.58 -3.81
C GLY A 17 -18.26 4.16 -5.22
N SER A 18 -17.80 5.40 -5.41
CA SER A 18 -17.89 6.12 -6.71
C SER A 18 -16.57 6.20 -7.45
N GLY A 19 -15.46 5.83 -6.80
CA GLY A 19 -14.11 6.06 -7.29
C GLY A 19 -13.60 7.46 -6.98
N LEU A 20 -14.44 8.42 -6.60
CA LEU A 20 -13.97 9.73 -6.13
C LEU A 20 -13.63 9.66 -4.63
N VAL A 21 -12.34 9.60 -4.31
CA VAL A 21 -11.83 9.53 -2.94
C VAL A 21 -11.48 10.92 -2.41
N GLY A 22 -11.94 11.21 -1.19
CA GLY A 22 -11.53 12.39 -0.43
C GLY A 22 -10.36 12.08 0.49
N LEU A 23 -9.28 12.88 0.41
CA LEU A 23 -8.07 12.74 1.21
C LEU A 23 -7.88 13.94 2.16
N GLY A 24 -8.99 14.52 2.63
CA GLY A 24 -8.99 15.74 3.44
C GLY A 24 -8.29 16.90 2.72
N ARG A 25 -7.35 17.56 3.42
CA ARG A 25 -6.55 18.65 2.84
C ARG A 25 -5.49 18.19 1.82
N ALA A 26 -5.25 16.87 1.71
CA ALA A 26 -4.38 16.30 0.67
C ALA A 26 -5.09 16.23 -0.71
N GLY A 27 -6.36 16.63 -0.79
CA GLY A 27 -7.08 16.80 -2.04
C GLY A 27 -8.09 15.71 -2.32
N LYS A 28 -8.40 15.53 -3.61
CA LYS A 28 -9.36 14.54 -4.09
C LYS A 28 -8.82 13.88 -5.36
N SER A 29 -9.13 12.60 -5.54
CA SER A 29 -8.72 11.87 -6.74
C SER A 29 -9.78 10.87 -7.16
N TYR A 30 -9.77 10.53 -8.44
CA TYR A 30 -10.41 9.32 -8.93
C TYR A 30 -9.47 8.15 -8.70
N TYR A 31 -10.00 7.04 -8.19
CA TYR A 31 -9.23 5.89 -7.76
C TYR A 31 -10.03 4.59 -7.90
N TYR A 32 -9.47 3.64 -8.64
CA TYR A 32 -9.91 2.24 -8.64
C TYR A 32 -8.72 1.28 -8.62
N SER A 33 -8.99 0.05 -8.19
CA SER A 33 -8.03 -1.07 -8.26
C SER A 33 -8.52 -2.20 -9.16
N ARG A 34 -7.59 -2.96 -9.72
CA ARG A 34 -7.79 -4.37 -10.10
C ARG A 34 -7.14 -5.23 -9.02
N THR A 35 -7.97 -5.69 -8.09
CA THR A 35 -7.50 -6.25 -6.81
C THR A 35 -6.92 -7.65 -6.91
N ARG A 36 -7.23 -8.41 -7.96
CA ARG A 36 -6.72 -9.77 -8.17
C ARG A 36 -6.43 -10.04 -9.65
N LEU A 37 -5.16 -9.89 -10.00
CA LEU A 37 -4.64 -10.23 -11.32
C LEU A 37 -3.92 -11.57 -11.25
N GLU A 38 -4.31 -12.54 -12.06
CA GLU A 38 -3.50 -13.74 -12.28
C GLU A 38 -2.27 -13.39 -13.10
N THR A 39 -1.09 -13.65 -12.56
CA THR A 39 0.18 -13.23 -13.14
C THR A 39 1.03 -14.42 -13.52
N THR A 40 1.56 -14.40 -14.75
CA THR A 40 2.58 -15.34 -15.24
C THR A 40 3.63 -14.59 -16.04
N GLY A 41 4.84 -15.12 -16.14
CA GLY A 41 5.89 -14.51 -16.95
C GLY A 41 7.28 -14.99 -16.56
N THR A 42 8.28 -14.14 -16.78
CA THR A 42 9.69 -14.44 -16.57
C THR A 42 10.37 -13.30 -15.81
N LEU A 43 11.15 -13.66 -14.79
CA LEU A 43 12.09 -12.76 -14.13
C LEU A 43 13.51 -13.09 -14.59
N SER A 44 14.27 -12.08 -15.02
CA SER A 44 15.70 -12.24 -15.31
C SER A 44 16.53 -11.56 -14.23
N VAL A 45 17.34 -12.33 -13.50
CA VAL A 45 18.25 -11.85 -12.45
C VAL A 45 19.66 -12.34 -12.78
N ASN A 46 20.61 -11.41 -12.87
CA ASN A 46 22.01 -11.71 -13.25
C ASN A 46 22.13 -12.49 -14.57
N GLY A 47 21.22 -12.23 -15.52
CA GLY A 47 21.17 -12.92 -16.81
C GLY A 47 20.50 -14.29 -16.79
N GLU A 48 20.07 -14.78 -15.64
CA GLU A 48 19.33 -16.04 -15.52
C GLU A 48 17.82 -15.78 -15.53
N GLU A 49 17.14 -16.37 -16.51
CA GLU A 49 15.68 -16.31 -16.62
C GLU A 49 14.99 -17.39 -15.79
N ARG A 50 13.97 -16.98 -15.05
CA ARG A 50 13.16 -17.86 -14.19
C ARG A 50 11.68 -17.65 -14.47
N PRO A 51 10.92 -18.70 -14.82
CA PRO A 51 9.48 -18.58 -14.96
C PRO A 51 8.84 -18.31 -13.60
N VAL A 52 7.84 -17.44 -13.59
CA VAL A 52 7.12 -17.07 -12.37
C VAL A 52 5.61 -17.14 -12.57
N ARG A 53 4.90 -17.41 -11.47
CA ARG A 53 3.44 -17.33 -11.37
C ARG A 53 3.07 -16.75 -10.01
N GLY A 54 1.98 -16.01 -9.96
CA GLY A 54 1.42 -15.49 -8.72
C GLY A 54 0.17 -14.68 -8.95
N THR A 55 -0.12 -13.82 -7.99
CA THR A 55 -1.17 -12.80 -8.09
C THR A 55 -0.53 -11.42 -8.00
N ALA A 56 -1.11 -10.44 -8.70
CA ALA A 56 -0.73 -9.03 -8.61
C ALA A 56 -1.95 -8.16 -8.27
N TRP A 57 -1.64 -6.94 -7.83
CA TRP A 57 -2.58 -5.86 -7.61
C TRP A 57 -2.20 -4.70 -8.56
N MET A 58 -3.19 -3.97 -9.05
CA MET A 58 -2.94 -2.74 -9.80
C MET A 58 -3.87 -1.65 -9.32
N ASP A 59 -3.28 -0.50 -9.02
CA ASP A 59 -3.98 0.73 -8.72
C ASP A 59 -3.88 1.72 -9.87
N HIS A 60 -4.95 2.50 -10.04
CA HIS A 60 -4.95 3.64 -10.93
C HIS A 60 -5.64 4.81 -10.25
N GLN A 61 -4.84 5.84 -9.95
CA GLN A 61 -5.26 7.03 -9.24
C GLN A 61 -4.85 8.28 -10.00
N TRP A 62 -5.76 9.24 -10.16
CA TRP A 62 -5.49 10.52 -10.81
C TRP A 62 -6.39 11.63 -10.26
N GLY A 63 -5.88 12.87 -10.24
CA GLY A 63 -6.64 14.03 -9.79
C GLY A 63 -5.74 15.11 -9.21
N ASP A 64 -6.38 16.03 -8.47
CA ASP A 64 -5.72 17.17 -7.85
C ASP A 64 -5.24 16.77 -6.45
N LEU A 65 -4.05 16.17 -6.40
CA LEU A 65 -3.40 15.71 -5.18
C LEU A 65 -2.42 16.78 -4.66
N ASN A 66 -2.53 17.10 -3.37
CA ASN A 66 -1.54 17.87 -2.65
C ASN A 66 -0.69 16.92 -1.80
N VAL A 67 0.54 16.68 -2.24
CA VAL A 67 1.44 15.68 -1.65
C VAL A 67 2.35 16.22 -0.54
N ALA A 68 2.17 17.48 -0.10
CA ALA A 68 3.02 18.04 0.96
C ALA A 68 2.33 19.10 1.84
N PRO A 69 2.54 19.07 3.18
CA PRO A 69 3.17 18.00 3.96
C PRO A 69 2.15 16.88 4.25
N VAL A 70 2.32 15.74 3.58
CA VAL A 70 1.44 14.57 3.71
C VAL A 70 2.29 13.30 3.70
N GLY A 71 2.02 12.40 4.64
CA GLY A 71 2.49 11.02 4.65
C GLY A 71 1.30 10.05 4.64
N TRP A 72 1.58 8.77 4.38
CA TRP A 72 0.55 7.74 4.39
C TRP A 72 1.11 6.35 4.67
N ASP A 73 0.25 5.51 5.24
CA ASP A 73 0.34 4.05 5.18
C ASP A 73 -0.75 3.58 4.22
N TRP A 74 -0.33 2.80 3.23
CA TRP A 74 -1.23 2.14 2.30
C TRP A 74 -1.01 0.64 2.35
N LEU A 75 -2.10 -0.13 2.32
CA LEU A 75 -2.09 -1.58 2.36
C LEU A 75 -2.95 -2.13 1.24
N SER A 76 -2.48 -3.17 0.55
CA SER A 76 -3.31 -4.06 -0.27
C SER A 76 -3.13 -5.50 0.18
N LEU A 77 -4.20 -6.16 0.55
CA LEU A 77 -4.21 -7.53 1.06
C LEU A 77 -5.08 -8.40 0.16
N GLN A 78 -4.54 -9.54 -0.27
CA GLN A 78 -5.24 -10.59 -0.98
C GLN A 78 -5.34 -11.80 -0.05
N LEU A 79 -6.55 -12.08 0.44
CA LEU A 79 -6.81 -13.22 1.31
C LEU A 79 -7.02 -14.50 0.48
N ASN A 80 -6.76 -15.62 1.12
CA ASN A 80 -6.84 -16.96 0.53
C ASN A 80 -8.28 -17.42 0.30
N ASP A 81 -9.25 -16.82 0.99
CA ASP A 81 -10.70 -17.03 0.76
C ASP A 81 -11.20 -16.30 -0.50
N GLY A 82 -10.30 -15.65 -1.25
CA GLY A 82 -10.66 -14.93 -2.46
C GLY A 82 -11.14 -13.51 -2.21
N SER A 83 -11.25 -13.05 -0.96
CA SER A 83 -11.51 -11.65 -0.63
C SER A 83 -10.23 -10.80 -0.64
N GLU A 84 -10.39 -9.49 -0.72
CA GLU A 84 -9.31 -8.52 -0.70
C GLU A 84 -9.64 -7.29 0.16
N LEU A 85 -8.61 -6.60 0.63
CA LEU A 85 -8.75 -5.39 1.43
C LEU A 85 -7.70 -4.36 1.00
N MET A 86 -8.14 -3.14 0.74
CA MET A 86 -7.26 -1.97 0.64
C MET A 86 -7.52 -1.05 1.83
N VAL A 87 -6.47 -0.50 2.43
CA VAL A 87 -6.55 0.52 3.48
C VAL A 87 -5.61 1.66 3.12
N SER A 88 -6.06 2.90 3.32
CA SER A 88 -5.25 4.09 3.18
C SER A 88 -5.46 4.96 4.43
N LEU A 89 -4.37 5.25 5.14
CA LEU A 89 -4.31 6.15 6.27
C LEU A 89 -3.39 7.30 5.90
N VAL A 90 -3.85 8.54 6.02
CA VAL A 90 -3.15 9.75 5.58
C VAL A 90 -2.99 10.68 6.76
N TRP A 91 -1.81 11.26 6.91
CA TRP A 91 -1.45 12.15 8.02
C TRP A 91 -0.54 13.29 7.59
N ASP A 92 -0.39 14.27 8.46
CA ASP A 92 0.59 15.34 8.34
C ASP A 92 1.99 14.77 8.65
N SER A 93 2.91 14.85 7.69
CA SER A 93 4.27 14.33 7.85
C SER A 93 5.14 15.15 8.82
N THR A 94 4.67 16.31 9.30
CA THR A 94 5.41 17.16 10.25
C THR A 94 5.14 16.80 11.71
N ASP A 95 3.90 16.44 12.04
CA ASP A 95 3.46 16.17 13.42
C ASP A 95 2.72 14.83 13.60
N HIS A 96 2.57 14.04 12.52
CA HIS A 96 1.84 12.77 12.47
C HIS A 96 0.34 12.88 12.83
N SER A 97 -0.26 14.07 12.74
CA SER A 97 -1.70 14.23 12.96
C SER A 97 -2.51 13.60 11.81
N PRO A 98 -3.59 12.85 12.12
CA PRO A 98 -4.40 12.20 11.09
C PRO A 98 -5.14 13.24 10.22
N ILE A 99 -5.13 13.03 8.90
CA ILE A 99 -5.84 13.87 7.91
C ILE A 99 -7.09 13.15 7.39
N SER A 100 -6.93 11.90 6.98
CA SER A 100 -8.03 11.07 6.44
C SER A 100 -7.68 9.60 6.48
N GLY A 101 -8.69 8.73 6.57
CA GLY A 101 -8.49 7.30 6.40
C GLY A 101 -9.73 6.64 5.82
N TYR A 102 -9.53 5.56 5.08
CA TYR A 102 -10.61 4.73 4.55
C TYR A 102 -10.07 3.36 4.13
N GLY A 103 -11.00 2.43 3.94
CA GLY A 103 -10.70 1.14 3.36
C GLY A 103 -11.72 0.72 2.31
N THR A 104 -11.40 -0.32 1.58
CA THR A 104 -12.30 -0.97 0.62
C THR A 104 -12.11 -2.47 0.74
N TYR A 105 -13.15 -3.14 1.21
CA TYR A 105 -13.21 -4.59 1.23
C TYR A 105 -13.88 -5.09 -0.05
N VAL A 106 -13.22 -6.03 -0.72
CA VAL A 106 -13.73 -6.66 -1.94
C VAL A 106 -13.99 -8.12 -1.61
N PRO A 107 -15.26 -8.54 -1.44
CA PRO A 107 -15.56 -9.94 -1.17
C PRO A 107 -15.15 -10.82 -2.36
N GLN A 108 -15.08 -12.13 -2.15
CA GLN A 108 -14.89 -13.09 -3.26
C GLN A 108 -15.94 -12.84 -4.35
N ASP A 109 -17.20 -12.73 -3.92
CA ASP A 109 -18.36 -12.51 -4.76
C ASP A 109 -19.16 -11.30 -4.25
N GLY A 110 -19.62 -10.46 -5.17
CA GLY A 110 -20.43 -9.28 -4.85
C GLY A 110 -19.68 -7.95 -4.97
N PRO A 111 -20.36 -6.84 -4.64
CA PRO A 111 -19.79 -5.51 -4.79
C PRO A 111 -18.76 -5.21 -3.69
N ALA A 112 -17.82 -4.31 -3.98
CA ALA A 112 -16.92 -3.75 -3.00
C ALA A 112 -17.69 -2.98 -1.90
N ILE A 113 -17.21 -3.07 -0.67
CA ILE A 113 -17.77 -2.47 0.53
C ILE A 113 -16.78 -1.42 1.05
N ASN A 114 -17.28 -0.19 1.25
CA ASN A 114 -16.48 0.88 1.82
C ASN A 114 -16.34 0.70 3.33
N ILE A 115 -15.14 0.95 3.83
CA ILE A 115 -14.83 0.96 5.26
C ILE A 115 -14.47 2.39 5.65
N GLY A 116 -15.13 2.91 6.68
CA GLY A 116 -14.83 4.24 7.22
C GLY A 116 -13.59 4.23 8.10
N ASN A 117 -12.97 5.41 8.28
CA ASN A 117 -11.81 5.58 9.15
C ASN A 117 -11.98 4.98 10.56
N ASP A 118 -13.14 5.21 11.18
CA ASP A 118 -13.39 4.84 12.58
C ASP A 118 -13.49 3.32 12.82
N ASP A 119 -13.66 2.56 11.74
CA ASP A 119 -13.64 1.09 11.75
C ASP A 119 -12.22 0.52 11.70
N ILE A 120 -11.23 1.30 11.29
CA ILE A 120 -9.87 0.84 10.99
C ILE A 120 -8.94 1.20 12.15
N GLU A 121 -8.19 0.21 12.62
CA GLU A 121 -7.09 0.40 13.55
C GLU A 121 -5.86 -0.34 13.03
N LEU A 122 -4.78 0.38 12.78
CA LEU A 122 -3.50 -0.18 12.35
C LEU A 122 -2.44 0.17 13.38
N THR A 123 -1.91 -0.85 14.04
CA THR A 123 -0.93 -0.67 15.12
C THR A 123 0.35 -1.42 14.76
N ALA A 124 1.47 -0.69 14.70
CA ALA A 124 2.76 -1.30 14.45
C ALA A 124 3.25 -2.10 15.68
N THR A 125 3.85 -3.26 15.42
CA THR A 125 4.36 -4.17 16.47
C THR A 125 5.87 -4.04 16.69
N GLY A 126 6.56 -3.28 15.85
CA GLY A 126 8.00 -3.09 15.87
C GLY A 126 8.44 -1.98 14.92
N SER A 127 9.76 -1.90 14.69
CA SER A 127 10.34 -0.93 13.77
C SER A 127 11.64 -1.46 13.16
N TRP A 128 12.04 -0.84 12.05
CA TRP A 128 13.34 -1.04 11.41
C TRP A 128 13.93 0.30 11.00
N THR A 129 15.23 0.45 11.21
CA THR A 129 15.98 1.65 10.82
C THR A 129 16.74 1.36 9.54
N SER A 130 16.49 2.16 8.51
CA SER A 130 17.21 2.03 7.25
C SER A 130 18.70 2.35 7.43
N PRO A 131 19.62 1.46 7.00
CA PRO A 131 21.04 1.76 6.98
C PRO A 131 21.40 2.78 5.88
N ALA A 132 20.57 2.94 4.84
CA ALA A 132 20.82 3.84 3.73
C ALA A 132 20.42 5.29 4.06
N THR A 133 19.40 5.48 4.88
CA THR A 133 18.80 6.80 5.12
C THR A 133 18.77 7.22 6.57
N GLY A 134 18.86 6.26 7.50
CA GLY A 134 18.60 6.49 8.93
C GLY A 134 17.12 6.63 9.27
N THR A 135 16.22 6.55 8.29
CA THR A 135 14.78 6.62 8.50
C THR A 135 14.30 5.44 9.33
N VAL A 136 13.46 5.69 10.32
CA VAL A 136 12.80 4.64 11.13
C VAL A 136 11.42 4.39 10.56
N TYR A 137 11.18 3.17 10.10
CA TYR A 137 9.90 2.72 9.59
C TYR A 137 9.22 1.78 10.60
N PRO A 138 7.90 1.89 10.82
CA PRO A 138 7.13 0.89 11.54
C PRO A 138 7.24 -0.47 10.84
N MET A 139 7.30 -1.57 11.59
CA MET A 139 7.43 -2.92 11.05
C MET A 139 6.56 -3.90 11.78
N GLY A 140 5.87 -4.75 11.01
CA GLY A 140 4.88 -5.65 11.52
C GLY A 140 3.66 -4.88 12.03
N TRP A 141 2.45 -5.37 11.76
CA TRP A 141 1.25 -4.62 12.07
C TRP A 141 0.13 -5.55 12.54
N THR A 142 -0.64 -5.09 13.52
CA THR A 142 -1.97 -5.59 13.80
C THR A 142 -2.97 -4.65 13.13
N LEU A 143 -3.78 -5.19 12.22
CA LEU A 143 -4.87 -4.50 11.53
C LEU A 143 -6.21 -5.02 12.04
N LEU A 144 -7.03 -4.13 12.59
CA LEU A 144 -8.42 -4.41 12.95
C LEU A 144 -9.36 -3.66 12.02
N VAL A 145 -10.40 -4.34 11.54
CA VAL A 145 -11.54 -3.71 10.85
C VAL A 145 -12.84 -4.14 11.52
N LYS A 146 -13.39 -3.26 12.35
CA LYS A 146 -14.51 -3.56 13.26
C LYS A 146 -15.77 -4.00 12.51
N SER A 147 -16.11 -3.30 11.43
CA SER A 147 -17.31 -3.60 10.62
C SER A 147 -17.26 -4.95 9.91
N LEU A 148 -16.09 -5.59 9.84
CA LEU A 148 -15.89 -6.92 9.26
C LEU A 148 -15.61 -8.01 10.30
N ASP A 149 -15.53 -7.66 11.59
CA ASP A 149 -14.99 -8.56 12.64
C ASP A 149 -13.64 -9.17 12.21
N LEU A 150 -12.77 -8.33 11.64
CA LEU A 150 -11.49 -8.71 11.05
C LEU A 150 -10.35 -8.30 11.98
N SER A 151 -9.45 -9.24 12.26
CA SER A 151 -8.19 -9.02 12.97
C SER A 151 -7.07 -9.75 12.25
N LEU A 152 -6.09 -9.02 11.75
CA LEU A 152 -4.97 -9.53 10.96
C LEU A 152 -3.63 -9.11 11.55
N GLU A 153 -2.68 -10.04 11.53
CA GLU A 153 -1.26 -9.78 11.74
C GLU A 153 -0.56 -9.76 10.37
N LEU A 154 0.15 -8.68 10.10
CA LEU A 154 0.91 -8.44 8.89
C LEU A 154 2.39 -8.48 9.23
N SER A 155 3.15 -9.35 8.56
CA SER A 155 4.60 -9.47 8.75
C SER A 155 5.35 -9.15 7.46
N PRO A 156 6.35 -8.25 7.47
CA PRO A 156 7.15 -7.97 6.28
C PRO A 156 7.93 -9.21 5.86
N VAL A 157 7.89 -9.54 4.55
CA VAL A 157 8.68 -10.65 3.98
C VAL A 157 10.17 -10.29 3.97
N GLN A 158 10.48 -9.01 3.77
CA GLN A 158 11.82 -8.44 3.85
C GLN A 158 11.73 -7.08 4.57
N GLN A 159 12.59 -6.86 5.56
CA GLN A 159 12.62 -5.60 6.29
C GLN A 159 13.23 -4.46 5.46
N ASP A 160 14.32 -4.75 4.75
CA ASP A 160 15.00 -3.78 3.89
C ASP A 160 14.33 -3.73 2.52
N ALA A 161 13.17 -3.06 2.47
CA ALA A 161 12.40 -2.77 1.27
C ALA A 161 12.24 -1.26 1.07
N GLU A 162 13.20 -0.48 1.57
CA GLU A 162 13.22 0.97 1.36
C GLU A 162 13.70 1.29 -0.07
N PHE A 163 12.90 2.08 -0.77
CA PHE A 163 13.41 2.89 -1.86
C PHE A 163 14.00 4.18 -1.27
N ALA A 164 15.33 4.22 -1.12
CA ALA A 164 16.07 5.32 -0.46
C ALA A 164 16.05 6.67 -1.22
N GLY A 165 15.15 6.81 -2.20
CA GLY A 165 15.02 7.93 -3.12
C GLY A 165 16.04 7.91 -4.24
N SER A 166 15.80 8.76 -5.24
CA SER A 166 16.74 9.06 -6.32
C SER A 166 16.77 10.56 -6.57
N ARG A 167 17.62 11.02 -7.51
CA ARG A 167 17.59 12.42 -7.97
C ARG A 167 16.22 12.85 -8.54
N ASN A 168 15.42 11.90 -9.01
CA ASN A 168 14.16 12.14 -9.71
C ASN A 168 12.92 11.74 -8.88
N ILE A 169 13.12 11.06 -7.74
CA ILE A 169 12.04 10.53 -6.90
C ILE A 169 12.43 10.82 -5.46
N LEU A 170 11.77 11.82 -4.88
CA LEU A 170 11.88 12.22 -3.48
C LEU A 170 10.46 12.38 -2.92
N PRO A 171 10.22 12.07 -1.63
CA PRO A 171 11.16 11.55 -0.63
C PRO A 171 11.41 10.02 -0.73
N SER A 172 12.23 9.47 0.18
CA SER A 172 12.34 8.00 0.34
C SER A 172 11.01 7.43 0.84
N TYR A 173 10.74 6.19 0.48
CA TYR A 173 9.57 5.46 0.95
C TYR A 173 9.92 4.00 1.16
N TRP A 174 9.12 3.32 1.98
CA TRP A 174 9.22 1.88 2.15
C TRP A 174 8.09 1.22 1.39
N GLU A 175 8.40 0.18 0.62
CA GLU A 175 7.40 -0.55 -0.15
C GLU A 175 7.76 -2.03 -0.15
N GLY A 176 6.93 -2.86 0.48
CA GLY A 176 7.32 -4.24 0.73
C GLY A 176 6.16 -5.21 0.84
N ALA A 177 6.43 -6.44 0.40
CA ALA A 177 5.50 -7.54 0.54
C ALA A 177 5.30 -7.93 2.02
N VAL A 178 4.07 -8.26 2.38
CA VAL A 178 3.70 -8.77 3.71
C VAL A 178 3.00 -10.13 3.60
N SER A 179 3.25 -11.00 4.58
CA SER A 179 2.41 -12.18 4.83
C SER A 179 1.30 -11.82 5.81
N VAL A 180 0.13 -12.43 5.62
CA VAL A 180 -1.08 -12.15 6.41
C VAL A 180 -1.55 -13.42 7.11
N ILE A 181 -1.83 -13.32 8.41
CA ILE A 181 -2.55 -14.33 9.20
C ILE A 181 -3.55 -13.64 10.12
N GLY A 182 -4.58 -14.33 10.59
CA GLY A 182 -5.55 -13.77 11.54
C GLY A 182 -6.90 -14.44 11.47
N ALA A 183 -7.96 -13.67 11.66
CA ALA A 183 -9.33 -14.15 11.59
C ALA A 183 -10.32 -13.08 11.08
N MET A 184 -11.41 -13.55 10.47
CA MET A 184 -12.55 -12.74 10.04
C MET A 184 -13.86 -13.45 10.44
N GLY A 185 -14.73 -12.79 11.21
CA GLY A 185 -15.98 -13.39 11.67
C GLY A 185 -15.75 -14.67 12.51
N GLY A 186 -14.66 -14.71 13.28
CA GLY A 186 -14.21 -15.89 14.02
C GLY A 186 -13.58 -17.02 13.20
N ASN A 187 -13.50 -16.92 11.87
CA ASN A 187 -12.86 -17.92 11.01
C ASN A 187 -11.40 -17.56 10.70
N PRO A 188 -10.47 -18.54 10.64
CA PRO A 188 -9.09 -18.26 10.27
C PRO A 188 -8.98 -17.58 8.90
N ALA A 189 -8.21 -16.49 8.85
CA ALA A 189 -7.88 -15.75 7.65
C ALA A 189 -6.37 -15.81 7.42
N SER A 190 -5.96 -15.90 6.15
CA SER A 190 -4.55 -15.85 5.77
C SER A 190 -4.42 -15.35 4.34
N GLY A 191 -3.25 -14.84 3.97
CA GLY A 191 -3.05 -14.26 2.66
C GLY A 191 -1.67 -13.63 2.49
N LYS A 192 -1.59 -12.74 1.50
CA LYS A 192 -0.40 -11.95 1.18
C LYS A 192 -0.82 -10.53 0.84
N GLY A 193 0.12 -9.61 0.89
CA GLY A 193 -0.16 -8.24 0.53
C GLY A 193 1.07 -7.41 0.29
N PHE A 194 0.84 -6.12 0.19
CA PHE A 194 1.86 -5.08 0.11
C PHE A 194 1.52 -3.98 1.09
N VAL A 195 2.56 -3.37 1.66
CA VAL A 195 2.46 -2.14 2.44
C VAL A 195 3.38 -1.10 1.80
N GLU A 196 2.87 0.12 1.64
CA GLU A 196 3.63 1.30 1.23
C GLU A 196 3.55 2.34 2.34
N MET A 197 4.70 2.92 2.69
CA MET A 197 4.82 3.93 3.75
C MET A 197 5.60 5.14 3.26
N VAL A 198 4.96 6.30 3.28
CA VAL A 198 5.52 7.58 2.82
C VAL A 198 5.45 8.64 3.91
N GLY A 199 6.43 9.53 3.94
CA GLY A 199 6.48 10.66 4.88
C GLY A 199 7.29 10.41 6.15
N TYR A 200 7.93 9.24 6.28
CA TYR A 200 8.81 8.90 7.41
C TYR A 200 10.22 9.49 7.28
N ASP A 201 10.71 9.71 6.05
CA ASP A 201 12.01 10.34 5.81
C ASP A 201 11.92 11.86 6.02
N THR A 202 12.42 12.33 7.16
CA THR A 202 12.40 13.75 7.56
C THR A 202 13.62 14.55 7.09
N ARG A 203 14.53 13.93 6.31
CA ARG A 203 15.72 14.63 5.84
C ARG A 203 15.34 15.71 4.83
N ASP A 204 15.90 16.90 5.02
CA ASP A 204 15.78 18.00 4.05
C ASP A 204 16.60 17.69 2.79
N ARG A 205 15.97 17.08 1.79
CA ARG A 205 16.59 16.83 0.48
C ARG A 205 16.22 17.95 -0.48
N LYS A 206 17.08 18.98 -0.53
CA LYS A 206 17.04 19.99 -1.60
C LYS A 206 17.20 19.29 -2.95
N ILE A 207 16.19 19.42 -3.83
CA ILE A 207 16.35 19.08 -5.25
C ILE A 207 17.45 19.99 -5.79
N PRO A 208 18.56 19.45 -6.34
CA PRO A 208 19.55 20.28 -6.99
C PRO A 208 18.87 21.03 -8.14
N THR A 209 18.84 22.36 -8.08
CA THR A 209 18.39 23.17 -9.21
C THR A 209 19.26 22.81 -10.42
N PRO A 210 18.67 22.45 -11.57
CA PRO A 210 19.46 22.27 -12.78
C PRO A 210 20.34 23.51 -12.99
N ALA A 211 21.63 23.31 -13.25
CA ALA A 211 22.49 24.43 -13.63
C ALA A 211 21.87 25.11 -14.86
N PRO A 212 21.84 26.46 -14.92
CA PRO A 212 21.38 27.14 -16.12
C PRO A 212 22.18 26.63 -17.32
N VAL A 213 21.48 26.26 -18.38
CA VAL A 213 22.09 25.90 -19.66
C VAL A 213 22.86 27.13 -20.14
N GLN A 214 24.18 27.01 -20.30
CA GLN A 214 25.02 28.02 -20.95
C GLN A 214 24.85 27.95 -22.46
#